data_AF-A0A3B0XQY3-F1
#
_entry.id   AF-A0A3B0XQY3-F1
#
_cell.length_a   1.000
_cell.length_b   1.000
_cell.length_c   1.000
_cell.angle_alpha   90.00
_cell.angle_beta   90.00
_cell.angle_gamma   90.00
#
_symmetry.space_group_name_H-M   'P 1'
#
loop_
_entity.id
_entity.type
_entity.pdbx_description
1 polymer ?
#
loop_
_entity_poly.entity_id
_entity_poly.type
_entity_poly.pdbx_seq_one_letter_code
_entity_poly.pdbx_strand_id
1 'polypeptide(L)'
;MSGGIQLSSEMISDIKAVVMKNDPAAENDLYFMQYLAAVTGYVLAQQDQPGMDKKSLLDDLSHFMGQVLSQVEADMKPPEDAFGVWKPGDS
;
A
#
# COMPACT_ATOMS: atom_id res chain seq x y z
N MET A 1 10.95 -6.42 14.90
CA MET A 1 10.33 -6.83 13.63
C MET A 1 8.82 -6.63 13.79
N SER A 2 8.31 -5.42 13.55
CA SER A 2 6.88 -5.15 13.67
C SER A 2 6.17 -5.72 12.43
N GLY A 3 5.17 -6.59 12.64
CA GLY A 3 4.38 -7.19 11.57
C GLY A 3 3.67 -6.13 10.74
N GLY A 4 4.23 -5.80 9.58
CA GLY A 4 3.62 -4.87 8.62
C GLY A 4 2.41 -5.50 7.94
N ILE A 5 1.53 -4.65 7.42
CA ILE A 5 0.41 -5.08 6.56
C ILE A 5 1.01 -5.75 5.32
N GLN A 6 0.66 -7.03 5.08
CA GLN A 6 1.06 -7.75 3.88
C GLN A 6 -0.04 -7.65 2.85
N LEU A 7 0.25 -7.00 1.72
CA LEU A 7 -0.64 -6.93 0.58
C LEU A 7 -0.21 -7.99 -0.44
N SER A 8 -1.03 -9.01 -0.65
CA SER A 8 -0.83 -9.94 -1.76
C SER A 8 -1.43 -9.35 -3.04
N SER A 9 -0.87 -9.71 -4.19
CA SER A 9 -1.43 -9.34 -5.49
C SER A 9 -2.87 -9.82 -5.68
N GLU A 10 -3.19 -11.01 -5.17
CA GLU A 10 -4.54 -11.58 -5.16
C GLU A 10 -5.52 -10.70 -4.36
N MET A 11 -5.15 -10.29 -3.15
CA MET A 11 -6.00 -9.41 -2.33
C MET A 11 -6.26 -8.07 -3.01
N ILE A 12 -5.24 -7.46 -3.61
CA ILE A 12 -5.40 -6.19 -4.34
C ILE A 12 -6.34 -6.39 -5.54
N SER A 13 -6.17 -7.48 -6.30
CA SER A 13 -7.01 -7.82 -7.44
C SER A 13 -8.47 -8.00 -7.05
N ASP A 14 -8.74 -8.73 -5.97
CA ASP A 14 -10.09 -8.99 -5.48
C ASP A 14 -10.79 -7.69 -5.03
N ILE A 15 -10.07 -6.82 -4.32
CA ILE A 15 -10.61 -5.51 -3.90
C ILE A 15 -10.92 -4.67 -5.14
N LYS A 16 -10.03 -4.61 -6.13
CA LYS A 16 -10.27 -3.87 -7.38
C LYS A 16 -11.48 -4.41 -8.13
N ALA A 17 -11.64 -5.73 -8.21
CA ALA A 17 -12.79 -6.35 -8.86
C ALA A 17 -14.12 -5.97 -8.18
N VAL A 18 -14.16 -5.90 -6.85
CA VAL A 18 -15.35 -5.45 -6.11
C VAL A 18 -15.69 -4.01 -6.41
N VAL A 19 -14.70 -3.11 -6.46
CA VAL A 19 -14.94 -1.69 -6.81
C VAL A 19 -15.43 -1.58 -8.26
N MET A 20 -14.76 -2.26 -9.20
CA MET A 20 -15.12 -2.25 -10.63
C MET A 20 -16.53 -2.79 -10.91
N LYS A 21 -17.02 -3.74 -10.10
CA LYS A 21 -18.39 -4.24 -10.21
C LYS A 21 -19.44 -3.14 -9.97
N ASN A 22 -19.11 -2.14 -9.14
CA ASN A 22 -20.00 -1.04 -8.80
C ASN A 22 -19.76 0.19 -9.68
N ASP A 23 -18.51 0.45 -10.05
CA ASP A 23 -18.12 1.51 -10.98
C ASP A 23 -16.99 1.04 -11.92
N PRO A 24 -17.30 0.77 -13.21
CA PRO A 24 -16.30 0.39 -14.20
C PRO A 24 -15.15 1.38 -14.36
N ALA A 25 -15.34 2.67 -14.03
CA ALA A 25 -14.27 3.67 -14.12
C ALA A 25 -13.09 3.37 -13.17
N ALA A 26 -13.29 2.54 -12.15
CA ALA A 26 -12.24 2.06 -11.25
C ALA A 26 -11.27 1.07 -11.91
N GLU A 27 -11.45 0.72 -13.19
CA GLU A 27 -10.39 0.07 -13.98
C GLU A 27 -9.11 0.92 -13.98
N ASN A 28 -9.24 2.25 -13.98
CA ASN A 28 -8.14 3.17 -13.81
C ASN A 28 -7.63 3.18 -12.35
N ASP A 29 -6.34 2.90 -12.15
CA ASP A 29 -5.76 2.78 -10.81
C ASP A 29 -5.82 4.08 -9.98
N LEU A 30 -5.78 5.26 -10.62
CA LEU A 30 -5.93 6.54 -9.93
C LEU A 30 -7.36 6.73 -9.40
N TYR A 31 -8.37 6.21 -10.10
CA TYR A 31 -9.76 6.21 -9.62
C TYR A 31 -9.96 5.15 -8.53
N PHE A 32 -9.39 3.96 -8.71
CA PHE A 32 -9.41 2.92 -7.68
C PHE A 32 -8.82 3.41 -6.34
N MET A 33 -7.69 4.12 -6.36
CA MET A 33 -7.10 4.70 -5.14
C MET A 33 -8.02 5.71 -4.44
N GLN A 34 -8.79 6.50 -5.21
CA GLN A 34 -9.78 7.43 -4.61
C GLN A 34 -10.89 6.67 -3.87
N TYR A 35 -11.33 5.53 -4.39
CA TYR A 35 -12.29 4.67 -3.69
C TYR A 35 -11.73 4.14 -2.37
N LEU A 36 -10.48 3.70 -2.34
CA LEU A 36 -9.85 3.24 -1.10
C LEU A 36 -9.79 4.37 -0.05
N ALA A 37 -9.40 5.58 -0.45
CA ALA A 37 -9.38 6.73 0.44
C ALA A 37 -10.79 7.11 0.95
N ALA A 38 -11.80 7.05 0.08
CA ALA A 38 -13.19 7.30 0.45
C ALA A 38 -13.72 6.25 1.44
N VAL A 39 -13.40 4.97 1.23
CA VAL A 39 -13.75 3.88 2.16
C VAL A 39 -13.12 4.12 3.53
N THR A 40 -11.84 4.49 3.59
CA THR A 40 -11.17 4.84 4.86
C THR A 40 -11.90 5.97 5.58
N GLY A 41 -12.22 7.06 4.88
CA GLY A 41 -12.97 8.19 5.45
C GLY A 41 -14.36 7.80 5.93
N TYR A 42 -15.07 6.98 5.17
CA TYR A 42 -16.41 6.48 5.51
C TYR A 42 -16.39 5.60 6.78
N VAL A 43 -15.47 4.63 6.85
CA VAL A 43 -15.31 3.75 8.02
C VAL A 43 -14.92 4.55 9.26
N LEU A 44 -14.04 5.54 9.11
CA LEU A 44 -13.64 6.41 10.22
C LEU A 44 -14.77 7.33 10.69
N ALA A 45 -15.59 7.85 9.77
CA ALA A 45 -16.74 8.68 10.11
C ALA A 45 -17.72 7.92 11.02
N GLN A 46 -17.85 6.60 10.85
CA GLN A 46 -18.72 5.74 11.66
C GLN A 46 -18.19 5.43 13.06
N GLN A 47 -16.91 5.69 13.36
CA GLN A 47 -16.37 5.42 14.70
C GLN A 47 -16.99 6.37 15.72
N ASP A 48 -17.55 5.84 16.80
CA ASP A 48 -18.27 6.58 17.84
C ASP A 48 -17.51 6.63 19.17
N GLN A 49 -16.28 6.12 19.20
CA GLN A 49 -15.44 6.10 20.39
C GLN A 49 -15.25 7.53 20.97
N PRO A 50 -15.67 7.78 22.22
CA PRO A 50 -15.51 9.08 22.87
C PRO A 50 -14.03 9.47 22.95
N GLY A 51 -13.72 10.72 22.59
CA GLY A 51 -12.36 11.26 22.65
C GLY A 51 -11.43 10.81 21.51
N MET A 52 -11.92 10.07 20.52
CA MET A 52 -11.13 9.74 19.33
C MET A 52 -10.86 11.00 18.49
N ASP A 53 -9.58 11.31 18.30
CA ASP A 53 -9.16 12.32 17.34
C ASP A 53 -9.07 11.71 15.94
N LYS A 54 -10.18 11.76 15.22
CA LYS A 54 -10.28 11.26 13.85
C LYS A 54 -9.32 11.97 12.89
N LYS A 55 -8.98 13.24 13.14
CA LYS A 55 -8.06 13.99 12.26
C LYS A 55 -6.64 13.50 12.46
N SER A 56 -6.20 13.38 13.72
CA SER A 56 -4.88 12.80 14.03
C SER A 56 -4.73 11.40 13.44
N LEU A 57 -5.78 10.57 13.50
CA LEU A 57 -5.72 9.24 12.90
C LEU A 57 -5.59 9.27 11.37
N LEU A 58 -6.21 10.23 10.69
CA LEU A 58 -6.01 10.41 9.24
C LEU A 58 -4.57 10.80 8.90
N ASP A 59 -3.95 11.66 9.72
CA ASP A 59 -2.55 12.05 9.54
C ASP A 59 -1.60 10.86 9.75
N ASP A 60 -1.87 10.04 10.78
CA ASP A 60 -1.12 8.80 11.04
C ASP A 60 -1.26 7.81 9.87
N LEU A 61 -2.47 7.65 9.33
CA LEU A 61 -2.72 6.81 8.16
C LEU A 61 -2.01 7.34 6.91
N SER A 62 -1.98 8.66 6.71
CA SER A 62 -1.22 9.29 5.62
C SER A 62 0.28 9.01 5.73
N HIS A 63 0.84 9.15 6.93
CA HIS A 63 2.23 8.83 7.19
C HIS A 63 2.53 7.35 6.92
N PHE A 64 1.68 6.45 7.42
CA PHE A 64 1.80 5.02 7.17
C PHE A 64 1.75 4.66 5.69
N MET A 65 0.82 5.24 4.91
CA MET A 65 0.77 5.04 3.46
C MET A 65 2.07 5.46 2.76
N GLY A 66 2.68 6.57 3.18
CA GLY A 66 3.99 7.01 2.67
C GLY A 66 5.12 6.03 2.98
N GLN A 67 5.10 5.40 4.16
CA GLN A 67 6.07 4.35 4.51
C GLN A 67 5.89 3.10 3.65
N VAL A 68 4.65 2.66 3.42
CA VAL A 68 4.34 1.50 2.56
C VAL A 68 4.80 1.76 1.12
N LEU A 69 4.51 2.95 0.56
CA LEU A 69 5.00 3.34 -0.77
C LEU A 69 6.52 3.24 -0.85
N SER A 70 7.22 3.86 0.11
CA SER A 70 8.69 3.86 0.16
C SER A 70 9.27 2.45 0.23
N GLN A 71 8.62 1.56 0.98
CA GLN A 71 9.03 0.16 1.10
C GLN A 71 8.85 -0.61 -0.21
N VAL A 72 7.68 -0.49 -0.85
CA VAL A 72 7.38 -1.18 -2.12
C VAL A 72 8.32 -0.68 -3.22
N GLU A 73 8.57 0.63 -3.32
CA GLU A 73 9.51 1.18 -4.28
C GLU A 73 10.96 0.71 -4.05
N ALA A 74 11.36 0.51 -2.79
CA ALA A 74 12.66 -0.06 -2.47
C ALA A 74 12.77 -1.52 -2.92
N ASP A 75 11.71 -2.32 -2.71
CA ASP A 75 11.66 -3.74 -3.11
C ASP A 75 11.58 -3.92 -4.64
N MET A 76 11.10 -2.90 -5.37
CA MET A 76 11.06 -2.88 -6.83
C MET A 76 12.41 -2.55 -7.49
N LYS A 77 13.39 -2.03 -6.74
CA LYS A 77 14.72 -1.78 -7.30
C LYS A 77 15.45 -3.11 -7.52
N PRO A 78 15.94 -3.40 -8.74
CA PRO A 78 16.77 -4.57 -8.96
C PRO A 78 18.02 -4.46 -8.05
N PRO A 79 18.50 -5.59 -7.48
CA PRO A 79 19.74 -5.57 -6.72
C PRO A 79 20.84 -5.03 -7.64
N GLU A 80 21.53 -3.97 -7.20
CA GLU A 80 22.71 -3.47 -7.93
C GLU A 80 23.69 -4.64 -8.05
N ASP A 81 24.07 -4.96 -9.30
CA ASP A 81 25.07 -5.97 -9.60
C ASP A 81 26.29 -5.71 -8.71
N ALA A 82 26.52 -6.61 -7.74
CA ALA A 82 27.77 -6.64 -7.01
C ALA A 82 28.88 -6.98 -8.01
N PHE A 83 29.41 -5.95 -8.66
CA PHE A 83 30.62 -5.96 -9.47
C PHE A 83 31.77 -6.46 -8.59
N GLY A 84 32.01 -7.77 -8.62
CA GLY A 84 33.08 -8.38 -7.82
C GLY A 84 32.95 -9.86 -7.50
N VAL A 85 32.22 -10.67 -8.30
CA VAL A 85 32.31 -12.14 -8.16
C VAL A 85 33.72 -12.58 -8.59
N TRP A 86 34.61 -12.73 -7.62
CA TRP A 86 35.88 -13.41 -7.81
C TRP A 86 35.59 -14.87 -8.18
N LYS A 87 36.09 -15.34 -9.33
CA LYS A 87 36.05 -16.75 -9.71
C LYS A 87 37.37 -17.39 -9.25
N PRO A 88 37.35 -18.40 -8.35
CA PRO A 88 38.56 -19.16 -8.04
C PRO A 88 38.99 -19.96 -9.28
N GLY A 89 40.17 -19.67 -9.83
CA GLY A 89 40.71 -20.42 -10.98
C GLY A 89 41.86 -19.76 -11.77
N ASP A 90 42.12 -18.47 -11.59
CA ASP A 90 43.32 -17.84 -12.18
C ASP A 90 44.54 -18.02 -11.27
N SER A 91 45.19 -19.18 -11.40
CA SER A 91 46.61 -19.40 -11.07
C SER A 91 47.12 -20.66 -11.76
#